data_AF-A0A3D1F5F4-F1
#
_entry.id   AF-A0A3D1F5F4-F1
#
_cell.length_a   1.000
_cell.length_b   1.000
_cell.length_c   1.000
_cell.angle_alpha   90.00
_cell.angle_beta   90.00
_cell.angle_gamma   90.00
#
_symmetry.space_group_name_H-M   'P 1'
#
loop_
_entity.id
_entity.type
_entity.pdbx_description
1 polymer ?
#
loop_
_entity_poly.entity_id
_entity_poly.type
_entity_poly.pdbx_seq_one_letter_code
_entity_poly.pdbx_strand_id
1 'polypeptide(L)'
;KPYFDGGIANVDKRLPGSLIKNAYDEFVPYNTGEQYLVLPALNNACGRHLLRVLKIWLDEQDFDGLYLDEWDHSRARVSFNHHDGYSALLDKNGKMIRKIGFVPLLTRSFQKRYVDEVTKRGKIVFANQFDHTMASAKLPVIHFAEPLGNYDYKLFAAQLTATPLSLHVARSRSIWTDVKEFLKRGVLMCYYFKYFEGDHILKKIYPITVDEVWPGYIIGKRKMVTMHSGSYGFNRSIPMVGYVFSGEKGQCVRTIDSSMQANGYSQIELKLTADEVAVIIEGDLQN
;
A
#
# COMPACT_ATOMS: atom_id res chain seq x y z
N LYS A 1 -26.45 -20.69 10.29
CA LYS A 1 -25.05 -20.75 9.78
C LYS A 1 -25.09 -21.38 8.39
N PRO A 2 -24.21 -20.97 7.46
CA PRO A 2 -22.96 -21.70 7.43
C PRO A 2 -21.80 -20.71 7.47
N TYR A 3 -21.08 -20.74 8.59
CA TYR A 3 -19.66 -20.41 8.51
C TYR A 3 -19.10 -21.38 7.49
N PHE A 4 -18.40 -20.83 6.50
CA PHE A 4 -17.64 -21.61 5.55
C PHE A 4 -16.81 -22.63 6.32
N ASP A 5 -17.08 -23.92 6.09
CA ASP A 5 -16.20 -25.00 6.51
C ASP A 5 -14.95 -24.89 5.62
N GLY A 6 -13.89 -24.36 6.22
CA GLY A 6 -12.58 -24.22 5.58
C GLY A 6 -11.81 -25.53 5.48
N GLY A 7 -12.40 -26.63 5.96
CA GLY A 7 -11.87 -27.97 5.85
C GLY A 7 -11.39 -28.27 4.43
N ILE A 8 -10.27 -28.98 4.37
CA ILE A 8 -9.52 -29.19 3.15
C ILE A 8 -10.33 -29.81 2.02
N ALA A 9 -11.20 -30.78 2.34
CA ALA A 9 -12.06 -31.45 1.38
C ALA A 9 -13.08 -30.49 0.76
N ASN A 10 -13.54 -29.50 1.53
CA ASN A 10 -14.47 -28.50 1.06
C ASN A 10 -13.77 -27.47 0.16
N VAL A 11 -12.58 -27.02 0.57
CA VAL A 11 -11.76 -26.12 -0.26
C VAL A 11 -11.40 -26.78 -1.58
N ASP A 12 -10.94 -28.03 -1.58
CA ASP A 12 -10.59 -28.77 -2.80
C ASP A 12 -11.81 -29.00 -3.70
N LYS A 13 -12.97 -29.33 -3.12
CA LYS A 13 -14.22 -29.47 -3.87
C LYS A 13 -14.66 -28.16 -4.53
N ARG A 14 -14.52 -27.03 -3.85
CA ARG A 14 -14.94 -25.71 -4.36
C ARG A 14 -13.94 -25.10 -5.32
N LEU A 15 -12.65 -25.25 -5.04
CA LEU A 15 -11.53 -24.65 -5.75
C LEU A 15 -10.56 -25.73 -6.25
N PRO A 16 -11.04 -26.72 -7.05
CA PRO A 16 -10.21 -27.85 -7.46
C PRO A 16 -8.95 -27.39 -8.18
N GLY A 17 -7.83 -28.04 -7.84
CA GLY A 17 -6.52 -27.74 -8.42
C GLY A 17 -5.99 -26.35 -8.07
N SER A 18 -6.45 -25.75 -6.97
CA SER A 18 -5.94 -24.45 -6.51
C SER A 18 -5.16 -24.55 -5.20
N LEU A 19 -5.33 -25.62 -4.41
CA LEU A 19 -4.60 -25.80 -3.15
C LEU A 19 -3.09 -26.00 -3.37
N ILE A 20 -2.27 -25.35 -2.54
CA ILE A 20 -0.81 -25.43 -2.64
C ILE A 20 -0.27 -26.56 -1.74
N LYS A 21 0.63 -27.39 -2.28
CA LYS A 21 1.40 -28.38 -1.53
C LYS A 21 2.85 -27.97 -1.26
N ASN A 22 3.36 -28.34 -0.09
CA ASN A 22 4.77 -28.22 0.31
C ASN A 22 5.63 -29.35 -0.27
N ALA A 23 6.92 -29.39 0.12
CA ALA A 23 7.90 -30.38 -0.34
C ALA A 23 7.56 -31.83 0.05
N TYR A 24 6.71 -32.02 1.06
CA TYR A 24 6.27 -33.31 1.58
C TYR A 24 4.91 -33.74 1.03
N ASP A 25 4.41 -33.05 0.00
CA ASP A 25 3.11 -33.27 -0.63
C ASP A 25 1.89 -33.05 0.29
N GLU A 26 2.09 -32.30 1.36
CA GLU A 26 1.06 -31.85 2.28
C GLU A 26 0.54 -30.47 1.87
N PHE A 27 -0.75 -30.25 2.04
CA PHE A 27 -1.34 -28.95 1.76
C PHE A 27 -0.95 -27.90 2.81
N VAL A 28 -0.68 -26.68 2.36
CA VAL A 28 -0.13 -25.63 3.23
C VAL A 28 -1.25 -24.85 3.92
N PRO A 29 -1.33 -24.88 5.26
CA PRO A 29 -2.30 -24.05 5.99
C PRO A 29 -1.86 -22.58 6.02
N TYR A 30 -2.84 -21.66 6.02
CA TYR A 30 -2.63 -20.22 6.19
C TYR A 30 -2.24 -19.88 7.64
N ASN A 31 -2.88 -20.49 8.63
CA ASN A 31 -2.52 -20.36 10.05
C ASN A 31 -2.86 -21.63 10.84
N THR A 32 -2.85 -21.58 12.17
CA THR A 32 -3.42 -22.65 13.01
C THR A 32 -4.92 -22.73 12.77
N GLY A 33 -5.38 -23.84 12.15
CA GLY A 33 -6.80 -24.10 11.88
C GLY A 33 -7.07 -24.64 10.48
N GLU A 34 -8.32 -24.56 10.04
CA GLU A 34 -8.82 -25.11 8.77
C GLU A 34 -8.80 -24.08 7.63
N GLN A 35 -7.75 -23.26 7.51
CA GLN A 35 -7.60 -22.34 6.38
C GLN A 35 -6.37 -22.75 5.59
N TYR A 36 -6.51 -22.87 4.27
CA TYR A 36 -5.45 -23.34 3.38
C TYR A 36 -5.10 -22.30 2.31
N LEU A 37 -3.82 -22.29 1.93
CA LEU A 37 -3.35 -21.43 0.86
C LEU A 37 -3.86 -21.94 -0.49
N VAL A 38 -4.48 -21.03 -1.23
CA VAL A 38 -4.95 -21.26 -2.59
C VAL A 38 -4.17 -20.40 -3.57
N LEU A 39 -3.85 -20.99 -4.70
CA LEU A 39 -3.17 -20.35 -5.81
C LEU A 39 -4.21 -19.80 -6.79
N PRO A 40 -4.36 -18.48 -6.95
CA PRO A 40 -5.17 -17.95 -8.02
C PRO A 40 -4.42 -18.00 -9.35
N ALA A 41 -5.02 -18.62 -10.36
CA ALA A 41 -4.50 -18.65 -11.72
C ALA A 41 -5.65 -18.52 -12.74
N LEU A 42 -5.37 -17.96 -13.93
CA LEU A 42 -6.38 -17.74 -14.96
C LEU A 42 -7.11 -19.01 -15.39
N ASN A 43 -6.42 -20.15 -15.36
CA ASN A 43 -6.91 -21.44 -15.82
C ASN A 43 -7.48 -22.33 -14.70
N ASN A 44 -7.48 -21.91 -13.43
CA ASN A 44 -7.98 -22.73 -12.32
C ASN A 44 -9.28 -22.20 -11.70
N ALA A 45 -9.86 -23.00 -10.80
CA ALA A 45 -11.14 -22.70 -10.18
C ALA A 45 -11.08 -21.45 -9.28
N CYS A 46 -9.97 -21.25 -8.55
CA CYS A 46 -9.75 -20.07 -7.73
C CYS A 46 -9.78 -18.78 -8.55
N GLY A 47 -9.01 -18.68 -9.63
CA GLY A 47 -8.99 -17.47 -10.45
C GLY A 47 -10.34 -17.16 -11.08
N ARG A 48 -11.05 -18.17 -11.60
CA ARG A 48 -12.42 -18.00 -12.13
C ARG A 48 -13.41 -17.54 -11.06
N HIS A 49 -13.28 -18.08 -9.84
CA HIS A 49 -14.13 -17.69 -8.72
C HIS A 49 -13.90 -16.23 -8.35
N LEU A 50 -12.63 -15.83 -8.14
CA LEU A 50 -12.28 -14.46 -7.78
C LEU A 50 -12.70 -13.44 -8.83
N LEU A 51 -12.52 -13.72 -10.13
CA LEU A 51 -12.96 -12.81 -11.20
C LEU A 51 -14.49 -12.64 -11.25
N ARG A 52 -15.26 -13.67 -10.89
CA ARG A 52 -16.72 -13.57 -10.77
C ARG A 52 -17.13 -12.74 -9.56
N VAL A 53 -16.49 -12.96 -8.41
CA VAL A 53 -16.74 -12.16 -7.19
C VAL A 53 -16.39 -10.69 -7.44
N LEU A 54 -15.28 -10.44 -8.12
CA LEU A 54 -14.87 -9.11 -8.54
C LEU A 54 -15.95 -8.39 -9.35
N LYS A 55 -16.58 -9.11 -10.29
CA LYS A 55 -17.69 -8.57 -11.09
C LYS A 55 -18.85 -8.12 -10.20
N ILE A 56 -19.24 -8.93 -9.21
CA ILE A 56 -20.31 -8.58 -8.28
C ILE A 56 -19.95 -7.29 -7.53
N TRP A 57 -18.73 -7.21 -6.97
CA TRP A 57 -18.30 -6.05 -6.20
C TRP A 57 -18.26 -4.76 -7.03
N LEU A 58 -17.74 -4.81 -8.25
CA LEU A 58 -17.54 -3.60 -9.06
C LEU A 58 -18.75 -3.24 -9.93
N ASP A 59 -19.46 -4.22 -10.49
CA ASP A 59 -20.54 -3.97 -11.45
C ASP A 59 -21.92 -3.95 -10.79
N GLU A 60 -22.14 -4.77 -9.75
CA GLU A 60 -23.45 -4.90 -9.11
C GLU A 60 -23.54 -4.10 -7.81
N GLN A 61 -22.44 -3.99 -7.06
CA GLN A 61 -22.37 -3.26 -5.79
C GLN A 61 -21.68 -1.89 -5.90
N ASP A 62 -21.15 -1.56 -7.09
CA ASP A 62 -20.52 -0.28 -7.43
C ASP A 62 -19.42 0.19 -6.45
N PHE A 63 -18.61 -0.74 -5.93
CA PHE A 63 -17.47 -0.36 -5.10
C PHE A 63 -16.48 0.53 -5.87
N ASP A 64 -15.97 1.57 -5.21
CA ASP A 64 -15.00 2.53 -5.78
C ASP A 64 -13.60 1.94 -6.00
N GLY A 65 -13.33 0.80 -5.37
CA GLY A 65 -12.04 0.14 -5.43
C GLY A 65 -11.96 -1.09 -4.55
N LEU A 66 -10.75 -1.63 -4.46
CA LEU A 66 -10.43 -2.80 -3.65
C LEU A 66 -9.22 -2.53 -2.78
N TYR A 67 -9.23 -3.14 -1.59
CA TYR A 67 -8.03 -3.39 -0.82
C TYR A 67 -7.69 -4.88 -0.87
N LEU A 68 -6.45 -5.20 -1.24
CA LEU A 68 -5.94 -6.56 -1.36
C LEU A 68 -4.90 -6.79 -0.26
N ASP A 69 -5.34 -7.50 0.77
CA ASP A 69 -4.46 -7.93 1.85
C ASP A 69 -3.56 -9.09 1.39
N GLU A 70 -2.36 -9.14 1.95
CA GLU A 70 -1.33 -10.14 1.67
C GLU A 70 -0.96 -10.24 0.17
N TRP A 71 -0.91 -9.10 -0.54
CA TRP A 71 -0.72 -9.04 -2.00
C TRP A 71 0.43 -9.91 -2.52
N ASP A 72 1.58 -9.80 -1.87
CA ASP A 72 2.82 -10.49 -2.22
C ASP A 72 3.28 -11.45 -1.11
N HIS A 73 2.55 -11.47 0.00
CA HIS A 73 2.85 -12.24 1.18
C HIS A 73 2.12 -13.57 1.11
N SER A 74 2.89 -14.64 1.06
CA SER A 74 2.34 -15.98 1.18
C SER A 74 3.28 -16.83 1.99
N ARG A 75 2.71 -17.59 2.93
CA ARG A 75 3.47 -18.59 3.69
C ARG A 75 4.03 -19.68 2.78
N ALA A 76 3.41 -19.94 1.62
CA ALA A 76 3.98 -20.79 0.58
C ALA A 76 4.57 -19.91 -0.53
N ARG A 77 5.90 -19.84 -0.57
CA ARG A 77 6.61 -19.19 -1.69
C ARG A 77 6.76 -20.11 -2.90
N VAL A 78 6.74 -21.42 -2.67
CA VAL A 78 6.92 -22.47 -3.66
C VAL A 78 5.73 -23.43 -3.57
N SER A 79 5.21 -23.80 -4.72
CA SER A 79 4.26 -24.90 -4.86
C SER A 79 4.93 -26.10 -5.50
N PHE A 80 4.71 -27.26 -4.90
CA PHE A 80 5.26 -28.52 -5.40
C PHE A 80 4.29 -29.25 -6.34
N ASN A 81 2.99 -28.91 -6.30
CA ASN A 81 1.96 -29.49 -7.16
C ASN A 81 1.53 -28.61 -8.34
N HIS A 82 2.14 -27.44 -8.51
CA HIS A 82 2.00 -26.59 -9.69
C HIS A 82 3.37 -26.33 -10.29
N HIS A 83 3.44 -26.10 -11.60
CA HIS A 83 4.69 -25.82 -12.31
C HIS A 83 4.62 -24.46 -13.00
N ASP A 84 5.64 -23.64 -12.82
CA ASP A 84 5.72 -22.32 -13.47
C ASP A 84 6.32 -22.38 -14.90
N GLY A 85 6.90 -23.53 -15.28
CA GLY A 85 7.55 -23.75 -16.57
C GLY A 85 9.04 -23.37 -16.60
N TYR A 86 9.57 -22.81 -15.52
CA TYR A 86 10.95 -22.30 -15.41
C TYR A 86 11.74 -22.97 -14.29
N SER A 87 11.04 -23.54 -13.30
CA SER A 87 11.64 -23.96 -12.04
C SER A 87 11.60 -25.46 -11.84
N ALA A 88 12.69 -26.01 -11.31
CA ALA A 88 12.76 -27.41 -10.94
C ALA A 88 13.67 -27.62 -9.72
N LEU A 89 13.35 -28.64 -8.94
CA LEU A 89 14.22 -29.16 -7.89
C LEU A 89 15.25 -30.09 -8.52
N LEU A 90 16.53 -29.88 -8.20
CA LEU A 90 17.64 -30.71 -8.65
C LEU A 90 18.17 -31.58 -7.51
N ASP A 91 18.70 -32.75 -7.84
CA ASP A 91 19.49 -33.54 -6.91
C ASP A 91 20.91 -32.96 -6.75
N LYS A 92 21.71 -33.57 -5.86
CA LYS A 92 23.11 -33.17 -5.63
C LYS A 92 24.02 -33.25 -6.86
N ASN A 93 23.60 -33.97 -7.90
CA ASN A 93 24.33 -34.14 -9.16
C ASN A 93 23.77 -33.22 -10.27
N GLY A 94 22.82 -32.34 -9.96
CA GLY A 94 22.18 -31.46 -10.92
C GLY A 94 21.08 -32.12 -11.77
N LYS A 95 20.67 -33.36 -11.46
CA LYS A 95 19.57 -34.03 -12.18
C LYS A 95 18.23 -33.51 -11.68
N MET A 96 17.32 -33.22 -12.60
CA MET A 96 15.96 -32.81 -12.27
C MET A 96 15.19 -33.91 -11.51
N ILE A 97 14.74 -33.60 -10.30
CA ILE A 97 13.87 -34.45 -9.47
C ILE A 97 12.40 -34.16 -9.76
N ARG A 98 12.03 -32.87 -9.79
CA ARG A 98 10.62 -32.44 -9.83
C ARG A 98 10.51 -31.04 -10.42
N LYS A 99 9.51 -30.81 -11.28
CA LYS A 99 9.10 -29.45 -11.66
C LYS A 99 8.31 -28.82 -10.51
N ILE A 100 8.63 -27.59 -10.19
CA ILE A 100 7.98 -26.81 -9.12
C ILE A 100 7.52 -25.48 -9.69
N GLY A 101 6.81 -24.69 -8.89
CA GLY A 101 6.44 -23.34 -9.28
C GLY A 101 6.62 -22.34 -8.16
N PHE A 102 7.27 -21.22 -8.45
CA PHE A 102 7.28 -20.09 -7.53
C PHE A 102 5.93 -19.36 -7.59
N VAL A 103 5.30 -19.18 -6.43
CA VAL A 103 3.96 -18.58 -6.33
C VAL A 103 3.90 -17.21 -7.01
N PRO A 104 4.86 -16.28 -6.83
CA PRO A 104 4.85 -14.99 -7.54
C PRO A 104 4.84 -15.11 -9.07
N LEU A 105 5.48 -16.15 -9.64
CA LEU A 105 5.48 -16.38 -11.08
C LEU A 105 4.15 -17.00 -11.56
N LEU A 106 3.61 -17.93 -10.77
CA LEU A 106 2.34 -18.60 -11.04
C LEU A 106 1.14 -17.65 -11.02
N THR A 107 1.13 -16.67 -10.10
CA THR A 107 0.02 -15.71 -9.95
C THR A 107 0.13 -14.50 -10.86
N ARG A 108 1.30 -14.22 -11.45
CA ARG A 108 1.60 -13.01 -12.23
C ARG A 108 0.53 -12.64 -13.26
N SER A 109 0.14 -13.60 -14.11
CA SER A 109 -0.85 -13.34 -15.16
C SER A 109 -2.26 -13.10 -14.60
N PHE A 110 -2.57 -13.75 -13.47
CA PHE A 110 -3.81 -13.51 -12.75
C PHE A 110 -3.84 -12.12 -12.12
N GLN A 111 -2.79 -11.72 -11.39
CA GLN A 111 -2.67 -10.39 -10.79
C GLN A 111 -2.87 -9.29 -11.85
N LYS A 112 -2.19 -9.40 -12.99
CA LYS A 112 -2.39 -8.46 -14.11
C LYS A 112 -3.85 -8.41 -14.54
N ARG A 113 -4.45 -9.56 -14.83
CA ARG A 113 -5.85 -9.62 -15.29
C ARG A 113 -6.80 -9.03 -14.26
N TYR A 114 -6.59 -9.33 -12.98
CA TYR A 114 -7.43 -8.88 -11.89
C TYR A 114 -7.37 -7.36 -11.76
N VAL A 115 -6.17 -6.78 -11.71
CA VAL A 115 -5.99 -5.31 -11.64
C VAL A 115 -6.47 -4.60 -12.91
N ASP A 116 -6.24 -5.17 -14.09
CA ASP A 116 -6.77 -4.64 -15.36
C ASP A 116 -8.30 -4.54 -15.30
N GLU A 117 -9.00 -5.52 -14.72
CA GLU A 117 -10.46 -5.49 -14.61
C GLU A 117 -10.95 -4.38 -13.68
N VAL A 118 -10.24 -4.10 -12.58
CA VAL A 118 -10.57 -2.99 -11.68
C VAL A 118 -10.33 -1.66 -12.37
N THR A 119 -9.13 -1.47 -12.93
CA THR A 119 -8.69 -0.17 -13.45
C THR A 119 -9.35 0.22 -14.76
N LYS A 120 -9.76 -0.75 -15.60
CA LYS A 120 -10.59 -0.47 -16.79
C LYS A 120 -11.95 0.14 -16.46
N ARG A 121 -12.43 -0.05 -15.22
CA ARG A 121 -13.67 0.55 -14.71
C ARG A 121 -13.44 1.90 -14.03
N GLY A 122 -12.22 2.44 -14.10
CA GLY A 122 -11.84 3.66 -13.40
C GLY A 122 -11.77 3.52 -11.88
N LYS A 123 -11.75 2.29 -11.36
CA LYS A 123 -11.73 1.99 -9.92
C LYS A 123 -10.29 1.83 -9.41
N ILE A 124 -10.08 2.04 -8.11
CA ILE A 124 -8.73 2.07 -7.48
C ILE A 124 -8.39 0.72 -6.85
N VAL A 125 -7.10 0.33 -6.85
CA VAL A 125 -6.60 -0.84 -6.13
C VAL A 125 -5.56 -0.41 -5.11
N PHE A 126 -5.77 -0.80 -3.86
CA PHE A 126 -4.80 -0.73 -2.77
C PHE A 126 -4.31 -2.13 -2.40
N ALA A 127 -3.06 -2.21 -1.98
CA ALA A 127 -2.46 -3.44 -1.47
C ALA A 127 -1.40 -3.12 -0.42
N ASN A 128 -1.24 -4.00 0.56
CA ASN A 128 -0.08 -3.94 1.45
C ASN A 128 1.17 -4.51 0.77
N GLN A 129 2.35 -4.15 1.28
CA GLN A 129 3.65 -4.63 0.83
C GLN A 129 3.92 -4.33 -0.66
N PHE A 130 4.88 -5.00 -1.31
CA PHE A 130 5.44 -4.59 -2.60
C PHE A 130 5.46 -5.73 -3.64
N ASP A 131 5.87 -5.46 -4.87
CA ASP A 131 5.81 -6.45 -5.93
C ASP A 131 7.03 -7.39 -5.99
N HIS A 132 6.78 -8.68 -6.21
CA HIS A 132 7.83 -9.68 -6.45
C HIS A 132 8.18 -9.90 -7.92
N THR A 133 7.43 -9.29 -8.85
CA THR A 133 7.72 -9.40 -10.28
C THR A 133 7.68 -8.02 -10.94
N MET A 134 8.53 -7.81 -11.94
CA MET A 134 8.50 -6.60 -12.76
C MET A 134 7.18 -6.39 -13.50
N ALA A 135 6.39 -7.44 -13.70
CA ALA A 135 5.07 -7.31 -14.32
C ALA A 135 4.05 -6.75 -13.31
N SER A 136 4.09 -7.20 -12.06
CA SER A 136 3.24 -6.70 -10.98
C SER A 136 3.62 -5.26 -10.60
N ALA A 137 4.93 -4.94 -10.55
CA ALA A 137 5.45 -3.59 -10.27
C ALA A 137 5.05 -2.51 -11.30
N LYS A 138 4.55 -2.91 -12.47
CA LYS A 138 4.05 -2.00 -13.51
C LYS A 138 2.53 -1.81 -13.44
N LEU A 139 1.85 -2.51 -12.53
CA LEU A 139 0.42 -2.37 -12.36
C LEU A 139 0.11 -1.07 -11.60
N PRO A 140 -1.02 -0.42 -11.90
CA PRO A 140 -1.46 0.78 -11.18
C PRO A 140 -2.08 0.40 -9.82
N VAL A 141 -1.29 -0.21 -8.94
CA VAL A 141 -1.67 -0.56 -7.57
C VAL A 141 -1.02 0.41 -6.60
N ILE A 142 -1.81 0.93 -5.67
CA ILE A 142 -1.32 1.77 -4.59
C ILE A 142 -0.86 0.87 -3.45
N HIS A 143 0.45 0.77 -3.30
CA HIS A 143 1.10 0.00 -2.25
C HIS A 143 1.34 0.85 -1.01
N PHE A 144 1.30 0.20 0.16
CA PHE A 144 1.83 0.78 1.39
C PHE A 144 2.66 -0.23 2.18
N ALA A 145 3.69 0.26 2.84
CA ALA A 145 4.54 -0.53 3.72
C ALA A 145 3.84 -0.84 5.06
N GLU A 146 4.17 -1.96 5.68
CA GLU A 146 3.73 -2.28 7.05
C GLU A 146 4.94 -2.59 7.94
N PRO A 147 5.60 -1.54 8.46
CA PRO A 147 6.80 -1.68 9.24
C PRO A 147 6.51 -2.16 10.67
N LEU A 148 7.41 -3.00 11.20
CA LEU A 148 7.39 -3.42 12.60
C LEU A 148 8.10 -2.42 13.53
N GLY A 149 8.87 -1.48 12.96
CA GLY A 149 9.65 -0.46 13.67
C GLY A 149 10.07 0.71 12.77
N ASN A 150 10.54 1.81 13.36
CA ASN A 150 10.94 3.03 12.63
C ASN A 150 12.23 2.88 11.79
N TYR A 151 12.93 1.76 11.93
CA TYR A 151 14.14 1.42 11.16
C TYR A 151 13.95 0.11 10.37
N ASP A 152 12.71 -0.21 10.01
CA ASP A 152 12.38 -1.36 9.18
C ASP A 152 12.75 -1.09 7.70
N TYR A 153 13.34 -2.08 7.03
CA TYR A 153 13.71 -2.00 5.61
C TYR A 153 12.52 -1.63 4.72
N LYS A 154 11.30 -1.99 5.13
CA LYS A 154 10.06 -1.69 4.41
C LYS A 154 9.83 -0.19 4.21
N LEU A 155 10.26 0.65 5.14
CA LEU A 155 10.16 2.11 4.98
C LEU A 155 11.06 2.63 3.86
N PHE A 156 12.26 2.07 3.74
CA PHE A 156 13.17 2.42 2.64
C PHE A 156 12.67 1.86 1.31
N ALA A 157 12.13 0.62 1.32
CA ALA A 157 11.53 0.03 0.14
C ALA A 157 10.34 0.85 -0.36
N ALA A 158 9.49 1.39 0.53
CA ALA A 158 8.36 2.24 0.17
C ALA A 158 8.79 3.43 -0.70
N GLN A 159 9.88 4.11 -0.31
CA GLN A 159 10.44 5.24 -1.05
C GLN A 159 10.85 4.87 -2.48
N LEU A 160 11.23 3.62 -2.72
CA LEU A 160 11.67 3.12 -4.02
C LEU A 160 10.52 2.59 -4.89
N THR A 161 9.29 2.62 -4.39
CA THR A 161 8.10 2.17 -5.12
C THR A 161 7.33 3.32 -5.74
N ALA A 162 6.32 3.01 -6.55
CA ALA A 162 5.46 4.01 -7.17
C ALA A 162 4.64 4.82 -6.15
N THR A 163 4.46 4.31 -4.93
CA THR A 163 3.63 4.92 -3.90
C THR A 163 4.35 4.90 -2.56
N PRO A 164 5.03 6.00 -2.18
CA PRO A 164 5.80 6.08 -0.95
C PRO A 164 4.87 6.31 0.25
N LEU A 165 4.07 5.27 0.54
CA LEU A 165 3.12 5.21 1.63
C LEU A 165 3.55 4.12 2.62
N SER A 166 3.26 4.35 3.89
CA SER A 166 3.45 3.35 4.94
C SER A 166 2.33 3.45 5.95
N LEU A 167 1.83 2.31 6.42
CA LEU A 167 1.09 2.29 7.66
C LEU A 167 1.97 2.69 8.84
N HIS A 168 1.34 3.28 9.86
CA HIS A 168 1.96 3.47 11.18
C HIS A 168 2.63 2.18 11.66
N VAL A 169 3.69 2.33 12.46
CA VAL A 169 4.42 1.19 13.00
C VAL A 169 3.52 0.46 14.00
N ALA A 170 3.33 -0.86 13.80
CA ALA A 170 2.43 -1.67 14.62
C ALA A 170 2.75 -1.65 16.12
N ARG A 171 4.02 -1.41 16.47
CA ARG A 171 4.52 -1.33 17.85
C ARG A 171 4.73 0.11 18.34
N SER A 172 4.38 1.11 17.53
CA SER A 172 4.60 2.51 17.89
C SER A 172 3.66 2.92 19.00
N ARG A 173 4.18 3.74 19.91
CA ARG A 173 3.41 4.40 20.96
C ARG A 173 3.08 5.85 20.60
N SER A 174 3.60 6.36 19.48
CA SER A 174 3.45 7.76 19.08
C SER A 174 3.31 7.87 17.56
N ILE A 175 2.07 8.10 17.13
CA ILE A 175 1.72 8.35 15.73
C ILE A 175 2.44 9.60 15.21
N TRP A 176 2.62 10.62 16.06
CA TRP A 176 3.40 11.80 15.71
C TRP A 176 4.86 11.46 15.37
N THR A 177 5.46 10.54 16.13
CA THR A 177 6.82 10.08 15.85
C THR A 177 6.88 9.39 14.50
N ASP A 178 5.92 8.54 14.19
CA ASP A 178 5.84 7.84 12.90
C ASP A 178 5.70 8.83 11.73
N VAL A 179 4.83 9.85 11.85
CA VAL A 179 4.70 10.92 10.84
C VAL A 179 6.05 11.56 10.55
N LYS A 180 6.78 12.00 11.59
CA LYS A 180 8.08 12.65 11.41
C LYS A 180 9.12 11.70 10.83
N GLU A 181 9.21 10.48 11.35
CA GLU A 181 10.19 9.52 10.87
C GLU A 181 9.92 9.11 9.42
N PHE A 182 8.68 8.94 9.02
CA PHE A 182 8.35 8.58 7.65
C PHE A 182 8.61 9.75 6.71
N LEU A 183 8.18 10.95 7.10
CA LEU A 183 8.39 12.14 6.28
C LEU A 183 9.87 12.45 6.08
N LYS A 184 10.75 12.21 7.08
CA LYS A 184 12.22 12.33 6.94
C LYS A 184 12.77 11.51 5.77
N ARG A 185 12.09 10.42 5.41
CA ARG A 185 12.47 9.49 4.34
C ARG A 185 11.69 9.72 3.05
N GLY A 186 10.84 10.74 3.00
CA GLY A 186 9.94 10.98 1.86
C GLY A 186 8.79 9.95 1.80
N VAL A 187 8.31 9.47 2.95
CA VAL A 187 7.19 8.52 3.02
C VAL A 187 6.02 9.18 3.74
N LEU A 188 4.81 9.08 3.18
CA LEU A 188 3.59 9.50 3.88
C LEU A 188 3.03 8.37 4.72
N MET A 189 2.57 8.72 5.91
CA MET A 189 1.86 7.77 6.75
C MET A 189 0.39 7.65 6.33
N CYS A 190 -0.07 6.42 6.16
CA CYS A 190 -1.47 6.03 6.15
C CYS A 190 -1.84 5.47 7.53
N TYR A 191 -3.07 5.68 7.97
CA TYR A 191 -3.50 5.20 9.29
C TYR A 191 -4.83 4.47 9.21
N TYR A 192 -4.89 3.26 9.80
CA TYR A 192 -6.04 2.37 9.64
C TYR A 192 -6.53 1.69 10.94
N PHE A 193 -5.97 2.01 12.13
CA PHE A 193 -6.24 1.21 13.34
C PHE A 193 -7.30 1.79 14.31
N LYS A 194 -7.21 3.07 14.72
CA LYS A 194 -8.16 3.68 15.69
C LYS A 194 -8.76 4.98 15.16
N TYR A 195 -9.71 5.53 15.89
CA TYR A 195 -10.20 6.89 15.64
C TYR A 195 -9.18 7.92 16.14
N PHE A 196 -8.92 8.95 15.34
CA PHE A 196 -8.21 10.15 15.78
C PHE A 196 -9.21 11.18 16.28
N GLU A 197 -8.96 11.71 17.48
CA GLU A 197 -9.68 12.86 18.00
C GLU A 197 -8.94 14.16 17.70
N GLY A 198 -9.69 15.25 17.47
CA GLY A 198 -9.13 16.58 17.20
C GLY A 198 -8.65 16.81 15.76
N ASP A 199 -7.97 17.93 15.54
CA ASP A 199 -7.39 18.34 14.26
C ASP A 199 -5.96 17.80 14.11
N HIS A 200 -5.87 16.52 13.73
CA HIS A 200 -4.61 15.80 13.54
C HIS A 200 -4.04 16.07 12.14
N ILE A 201 -2.71 16.14 12.03
CA ILE A 201 -2.00 16.44 10.76
C ILE A 201 -2.50 15.64 9.55
N LEU A 202 -2.79 14.34 9.72
CA LEU A 202 -3.26 13.47 8.64
C LEU A 202 -4.53 13.97 7.95
N LYS A 203 -5.43 14.66 8.68
CA LYS A 203 -6.64 15.28 8.12
C LYS A 203 -6.32 16.44 7.17
N LYS A 204 -5.19 17.12 7.37
CA LYS A 204 -4.74 18.18 6.46
C LYS A 204 -3.93 17.64 5.29
N ILE A 205 -3.14 16.58 5.51
CA ILE A 205 -2.39 15.92 4.44
C ILE A 205 -3.35 15.38 3.38
N TYR A 206 -4.29 14.51 3.78
CA TYR A 206 -5.20 13.87 2.84
C TYR A 206 -6.47 14.70 2.56
N PRO A 207 -7.06 14.59 1.37
CA PRO A 207 -6.50 13.97 0.17
C PRO A 207 -5.33 14.81 -0.39
N ILE A 208 -4.36 14.15 -1.04
CA ILE A 208 -3.23 14.79 -1.73
C ILE A 208 -2.97 14.09 -3.06
N THR A 209 -2.70 14.86 -4.11
CA THR A 209 -2.18 14.39 -5.39
C THR A 209 -0.70 14.75 -5.45
N VAL A 210 0.16 13.77 -5.22
CA VAL A 210 1.61 13.95 -5.11
C VAL A 210 2.24 14.18 -6.50
N ASP A 211 3.14 15.15 -6.56
CA ASP A 211 3.99 15.48 -7.72
C ASP A 211 5.45 15.13 -7.45
N GLU A 212 5.95 15.50 -6.27
CA GLU A 212 7.35 15.28 -5.89
C GLU A 212 7.47 14.79 -4.45
N VAL A 213 8.50 13.98 -4.22
CA VAL A 213 8.76 13.35 -2.93
C VAL A 213 10.23 13.48 -2.61
N TRP A 214 10.51 13.97 -1.40
CA TRP A 214 11.86 14.25 -0.95
C TRP A 214 12.02 13.98 0.55
N PRO A 215 13.25 13.76 1.03
CA PRO A 215 13.53 13.66 2.46
C PRO A 215 13.06 14.90 3.24
N GLY A 216 12.01 14.74 4.04
CA GLY A 216 11.43 15.78 4.87
C GLY A 216 10.47 16.72 4.15
N TYR A 217 10.17 16.53 2.86
CA TYR A 217 9.12 17.30 2.19
C TYR A 217 8.46 16.57 1.02
N ILE A 218 7.16 16.81 0.85
CA ILE A 218 6.34 16.23 -0.22
C ILE A 218 5.52 17.34 -0.84
N ILE A 219 5.56 17.42 -2.17
CA ILE A 219 4.85 18.41 -2.95
C ILE A 219 3.75 17.70 -3.71
N GLY A 220 2.52 18.17 -3.55
CA GLY A 220 1.40 17.82 -4.39
C GLY A 220 0.88 19.01 -5.17
N LYS A 221 -0.12 18.78 -6.02
CA LYS A 221 -0.67 19.80 -6.94
C LYS A 221 -1.17 21.09 -6.27
N ARG A 222 -1.65 20.98 -5.02
CA ARG A 222 -2.26 22.06 -4.22
C ARG A 222 -1.93 22.00 -2.73
N LYS A 223 -1.05 21.06 -2.34
CA LYS A 223 -0.65 20.85 -0.95
C LYS A 223 0.84 20.55 -0.86
N MET A 224 1.51 21.03 0.17
CA MET A 224 2.85 20.58 0.53
C MET A 224 2.87 20.11 1.98
N VAL A 225 3.69 19.11 2.29
CA VAL A 225 3.96 18.67 3.66
C VAL A 225 5.46 18.81 3.88
N THR A 226 5.92 19.47 4.94
CA THR A 226 7.35 19.68 5.16
C THR A 226 7.73 19.77 6.62
N MET A 227 8.94 19.33 6.96
CA MET A 227 9.58 19.55 8.27
C MET A 227 10.70 20.58 8.22
N HIS A 228 10.91 21.22 7.07
CA HIS A 228 12.00 22.17 6.89
C HIS A 228 11.48 23.60 7.05
N SER A 229 12.32 24.46 7.64
CA SER A 229 12.11 25.90 7.57
C SER A 229 12.45 26.38 6.16
N GLY A 230 11.79 27.44 5.71
CA GLY A 230 12.05 28.00 4.40
C GLY A 230 10.88 28.77 3.85
N SER A 231 10.99 29.10 2.58
CA SER A 231 10.01 29.89 1.86
C SER A 231 9.35 29.06 0.78
N TYR A 232 8.02 28.99 0.80
CA TYR A 232 7.25 28.02 0.04
C TYR A 232 6.14 28.68 -0.77
N GLY A 233 5.93 28.20 -1.99
CA GLY A 233 4.82 28.59 -2.84
C GLY A 233 4.71 27.72 -4.09
N PHE A 234 3.58 27.83 -4.79
CA PHE A 234 3.31 27.09 -6.03
C PHE A 234 3.58 27.91 -7.30
N ASN A 235 4.29 29.05 -7.18
CA ASN A 235 4.50 30.01 -8.27
C ASN A 235 3.18 30.50 -8.90
N ARG A 236 2.19 30.76 -8.06
CA ARG A 236 0.84 31.21 -8.44
C ARG A 236 0.40 32.35 -7.52
N SER A 237 -0.54 33.16 -7.99
CA SER A 237 -1.13 34.27 -7.24
C SER A 237 -2.28 33.84 -6.31
N ILE A 238 -2.35 32.55 -5.94
CA ILE A 238 -3.45 32.01 -5.13
C ILE A 238 -3.05 32.03 -3.65
N PRO A 239 -3.87 32.60 -2.74
CA PRO A 239 -3.60 32.58 -1.31
C PRO A 239 -3.40 31.15 -0.78
N MET A 240 -2.50 31.00 0.18
CA MET A 240 -2.22 29.73 0.85
C MET A 240 -2.31 29.89 2.35
N VAL A 241 -2.54 28.77 3.04
CA VAL A 241 -2.52 28.67 4.49
C VAL A 241 -1.57 27.55 4.91
N GLY A 242 -0.63 27.85 5.80
CA GLY A 242 0.29 26.91 6.41
C GLY A 242 -0.18 26.52 7.81
N TYR A 243 -0.48 25.25 8.01
CA TYR A 243 -0.83 24.69 9.31
C TYR A 243 0.39 23.97 9.90
N VAL A 244 0.85 24.40 11.06
CA VAL A 244 2.00 23.76 11.73
C VAL A 244 1.52 22.90 12.88
N PHE A 245 2.03 21.67 12.93
CA PHE A 245 1.68 20.62 13.88
C PHE A 245 2.89 20.28 14.76
N SER A 246 2.64 19.94 16.02
CA SER A 246 3.66 19.53 17.00
C SER A 246 3.04 18.71 18.15
N GLY A 247 3.90 18.17 19.03
CA GLY A 247 3.53 17.46 20.25
C GLY A 247 3.11 16.01 19.99
N GLU A 248 3.05 15.21 21.06
CA GLU A 248 2.82 13.75 20.97
C GLU A 248 1.55 13.35 20.20
N LYS A 249 0.54 14.23 20.20
CA LYS A 249 -0.73 14.06 19.51
C LYS A 249 -0.78 14.65 18.10
N GLY A 250 0.29 15.28 17.62
CA GLY A 250 0.37 15.86 16.27
C GLY A 250 -0.75 16.86 15.97
N GLN A 251 -0.99 17.79 16.90
CA GLN A 251 -2.07 18.78 16.83
C GLN A 251 -1.57 20.09 16.21
N CYS A 252 -2.48 20.82 15.57
CA CYS A 252 -2.17 22.13 15.01
C CYS A 252 -1.84 23.12 16.15
N VAL A 253 -0.64 23.73 16.10
CA VAL A 253 -0.15 24.68 17.09
C VAL A 253 -0.10 26.11 16.57
N ARG A 254 -0.06 26.31 15.24
CA ARG A 254 -0.18 27.64 14.61
C ARG A 254 -0.64 27.54 13.17
N THR A 255 -1.25 28.63 12.71
CA THR A 255 -1.63 28.85 11.31
C THR A 255 -0.90 30.09 10.79
N ILE A 256 -0.45 30.04 9.54
CA ILE A 256 0.31 31.12 8.89
C ILE A 256 -0.33 31.39 7.53
N ASP A 257 -0.80 32.61 7.32
CA ASP A 257 -1.32 33.04 6.02
C ASP A 257 -0.18 33.43 5.08
N SER A 258 -0.37 33.16 3.79
CA SER A 258 0.56 33.60 2.75
C SER A 258 0.60 35.11 2.59
N SER A 259 1.74 35.61 2.16
CA SER A 259 1.92 36.99 1.69
C SER A 259 2.09 37.02 0.17
N MET A 260 1.63 38.11 -0.47
CA MET A 260 1.86 38.33 -1.89
C MET A 260 3.25 38.94 -2.10
N GLN A 261 4.05 38.31 -2.94
CA GLN A 261 5.37 38.79 -3.31
C GLN A 261 5.29 39.86 -4.40
N ALA A 262 6.38 40.64 -4.58
CA ALA A 262 6.46 41.70 -5.58
C ALA A 262 6.28 41.20 -7.03
N ASN A 263 6.58 39.91 -7.29
CA ASN A 263 6.35 39.26 -8.58
C ASN A 263 4.90 38.78 -8.78
N GLY A 264 4.01 39.00 -7.81
CA GLY A 264 2.61 38.59 -7.86
C GLY A 264 2.34 37.14 -7.45
N TYR A 265 3.33 36.41 -6.93
CA TYR A 265 3.15 35.06 -6.42
C TYR A 265 2.93 35.03 -4.91
N SER A 266 2.08 34.12 -4.48
CA SER A 266 1.80 33.85 -3.07
C SER A 266 2.94 33.02 -2.47
N GLN A 267 3.37 33.40 -1.26
CA GLN A 267 4.47 32.75 -0.56
C GLN A 267 4.22 32.68 0.95
N ILE A 268 4.63 31.58 1.58
CA ILE A 268 4.64 31.38 3.03
C ILE A 268 6.06 31.21 3.53
N GLU A 269 6.41 31.98 4.55
CA GLU A 269 7.65 31.81 5.32
C GLU A 269 7.40 30.90 6.53
N LEU A 270 8.11 29.79 6.59
CA LEU A 270 8.06 28.85 7.71
C LEU A 270 9.36 28.90 8.52
N LYS A 271 9.21 29.08 9.83
CA LYS A 271 10.25 28.79 10.83
C LYS A 271 9.76 27.63 11.67
N LEU A 272 10.33 26.45 11.48
CA LEU A 272 9.96 25.21 12.13
C LEU A 272 11.07 24.75 13.10
N THR A 273 10.65 24.22 14.26
CA THR A 273 11.54 23.47 15.16
C THR A 273 11.68 22.01 14.71
N ALA A 274 12.59 21.26 15.33
CA ALA A 274 12.79 19.84 15.03
C ALA A 274 11.58 18.94 15.38
N ASP A 275 10.63 19.44 16.17
CA ASP A 275 9.37 18.74 16.49
C ASP A 275 8.20 19.26 15.67
N GLU A 276 8.41 20.09 14.65
CA GLU A 276 7.31 20.68 13.88
C GLU A 276 7.24 20.16 12.46
N VAL A 277 6.01 19.94 11.98
CA VAL A 277 5.71 19.62 10.59
C VAL A 277 4.62 20.57 10.12
N ALA A 278 4.79 21.16 8.94
CA ALA A 278 3.80 22.02 8.32
C ALA A 278 3.06 21.31 7.17
N VAL A 279 1.78 21.61 7.02
CA VAL A 279 0.99 21.34 5.82
C VAL A 279 0.56 22.66 5.23
N ILE A 280 1.04 22.96 4.02
CA ILE A 280 0.69 24.15 3.24
C ILE A 280 -0.41 23.79 2.27
N ILE A 281 -1.47 24.59 2.20
CA ILE A 281 -2.64 24.34 1.37
C ILE A 281 -2.95 25.59 0.54
N GLU A 282 -3.10 25.44 -0.77
CA GLU A 282 -3.48 26.52 -1.70
C GLU A 282 -5.00 26.64 -1.84
N GLY A 283 -5.57 27.81 -1.48
CA GLY A 283 -6.97 28.20 -1.65
C GLY A 283 -8.00 27.24 -1.05
N ASP A 284 -9.30 27.55 -1.18
CA ASP A 284 -10.38 26.77 -0.58
C ASP A 284 -10.38 25.31 -1.07
N LEU A 285 -9.83 24.42 -0.25
CA LEU A 285 -10.24 23.02 -0.17
C LEU A 285 -11.39 22.93 0.84
N GLN A 286 -12.42 23.75 0.66
CA GLN A 286 -13.75 23.46 1.18
C GLN A 286 -14.48 22.63 0.12
N ASN A 287 -14.24 21.32 0.16
CA ASN A 287 -15.16 20.24 -0.24
C ASN A 287 -14.56 18.92 0.22
#